data_AF-A0A9X3N1M4-F1
#
_entry.id   AF-A0A9X3N1M4-F1
#
_cell.length_a   1.000
_cell.length_b   1.000
_cell.length_c   1.000
_cell.angle_alpha   90.00
_cell.angle_beta   90.00
_cell.angle_gamma   90.00
#
_symmetry.space_group_name_H-M   'P 1'
#
loop_
_entity.id
_entity.type
_entity.pdbx_description
1 polymer ?
#
loop_
_entity_poly.entity_id
_entity_poly.type
_entity_poly.pdbx_seq_one_letter_code
_entity_poly.pdbx_strand_id
1 'polypeptide(L)'
;MARDRLLIRSYRRVFEVDRRIYRIDRWALPVPGGIPLRAVGYFAATVVLTVLLSVLPATGELIGAISAPLRYVIIPLAVAVLGSQAAPDGRAAHRFAAEWVGFKLRARRRSAGRVMPLEGERVLWHGELGVTWDQHGTRLARGRVTGPARITFNVPLHLRGLVARPAAEGPRGEAVVLCPGERLEVRP
;
A
#
# COMPACT_ATOMS: atom_id res chain seq x y z
N MET A 1 -48.14 6.36 -3.17
CA MET A 1 -47.23 7.45 -2.79
C MET A 1 -45.89 6.85 -2.37
N ALA A 2 -44.86 6.94 -3.22
CA ALA A 2 -43.54 6.42 -2.92
C ALA A 2 -42.82 7.42 -1.98
N ARG A 3 -42.36 6.94 -0.82
CA ARG A 3 -41.59 7.75 0.13
C ARG A 3 -40.20 8.02 -0.47
N ASP A 4 -39.93 9.26 -0.79
CA ASP A 4 -38.59 9.73 -1.12
C ASP A 4 -37.68 9.50 0.10
N ARG A 5 -36.63 8.70 -0.09
CA ARG A 5 -35.65 8.41 0.96
C ARG A 5 -34.43 9.31 0.74
N LEU A 6 -34.21 10.24 1.67
CA LEU A 6 -33.01 11.07 1.72
C LEU A 6 -31.80 10.19 2.08
N LEU A 7 -30.88 10.02 1.13
CA LEU A 7 -29.72 9.16 1.26
C LEU A 7 -28.52 9.96 1.79
N ILE A 8 -28.37 10.02 3.11
CA ILE A 8 -27.23 10.70 3.76
C ILE A 8 -26.02 9.76 3.75
N ARG A 9 -24.97 10.09 2.99
CA ARG A 9 -23.70 9.34 3.00
C ARG A 9 -22.86 9.72 4.22
N SER A 10 -22.58 8.75 5.08
CA SER A 10 -21.70 8.94 6.23
C SER A 10 -20.23 8.86 5.80
N TYR A 11 -19.50 9.97 5.94
CA TYR A 11 -18.04 10.05 5.72
C TYR A 11 -17.23 9.69 6.98
N ARG A 12 -17.84 9.02 7.98
CA ARG A 12 -17.17 8.68 9.24
C ARG A 12 -15.86 7.89 9.05
N ARG A 13 -15.74 7.17 7.93
CA ARG A 13 -14.53 6.40 7.58
C ARG A 13 -13.31 7.28 7.23
N VAL A 14 -13.49 8.58 6.95
CA VAL A 14 -12.40 9.51 6.64
C VAL A 14 -11.72 10.04 7.91
N PHE A 15 -12.38 9.96 9.06
CA PHE A 15 -11.83 10.38 10.35
C PHE A 15 -11.47 9.14 11.18
N GLU A 16 -10.26 8.61 10.99
CA GLU A 16 -9.67 7.67 11.95
C GLU A 16 -9.42 8.43 13.27
N VAL A 17 -10.35 8.29 14.22
CA VAL A 17 -10.17 8.86 15.56
C VAL A 17 -9.13 8.03 16.30
N ASP A 18 -7.98 8.63 16.56
CA ASP A 18 -6.91 8.00 17.32
C ASP A 18 -7.35 7.84 18.78
N ARG A 19 -7.23 6.62 19.32
CA ARG A 19 -7.65 6.35 20.71
C ARG A 19 -6.61 6.93 21.67
N ARG A 20 -7.05 7.76 22.62
CA ARG A 20 -6.18 8.48 23.55
C ARG A 20 -6.62 8.30 25.00
N ILE A 21 -5.64 8.27 25.90
CA ILE A 21 -5.81 8.18 27.34
C ILE A 21 -5.61 9.59 27.91
N TYR A 22 -6.62 10.12 28.60
CA TYR A 22 -6.55 11.43 29.23
C TYR A 22 -6.43 11.36 30.76
N ARG A 23 -6.89 10.25 31.34
CA ARG A 23 -6.94 10.03 32.79
C ARG A 23 -6.60 8.58 33.10
N ILE A 24 -5.88 8.38 34.20
CA ILE A 24 -5.69 7.07 34.81
C ILE A 24 -6.38 7.12 36.16
N ASP A 25 -7.38 6.27 36.35
CA ASP A 25 -8.28 6.26 37.52
C ASP A 25 -8.89 7.64 37.81
N ARG A 26 -8.38 8.33 38.83
CA ARG A 26 -8.81 9.66 39.27
C ARG A 26 -7.87 10.79 38.83
N TRP A 27 -6.68 10.47 38.31
CA TRP A 27 -5.62 11.44 38.01
C TRP A 27 -5.58 11.79 36.53
N ALA A 28 -5.75 13.07 36.21
CA ALA A 28 -5.56 13.58 34.85
C ALA A 28 -4.07 13.53 34.50
N LEU A 29 -3.77 13.05 33.30
CA LEU A 29 -2.39 13.01 32.83
C LEU A 29 -1.90 14.45 32.58
N PRO A 30 -0.67 14.80 33.00
CA PRO A 30 -0.10 16.14 32.82
C PRO A 30 0.39 16.36 31.37
N VAL A 31 -0.34 15.83 30.38
CA VAL A 31 0.00 15.90 28.96
C VAL A 31 -1.19 16.47 28.21
N PRO A 32 -1.08 17.69 27.66
CA PRO A 32 -2.17 18.29 26.89
C PRO A 32 -2.46 17.44 25.64
N GLY A 33 -3.73 17.08 25.46
CA GLY A 33 -4.17 16.24 24.32
C GLY A 33 -4.07 14.73 24.54
N GLY A 34 -3.70 14.25 25.73
CA GLY A 34 -3.73 12.85 26.10
C GLY A 34 -2.67 11.98 25.42
N ILE A 35 -2.42 10.80 25.98
CA ILE A 35 -1.43 9.85 25.46
C ILE A 35 -2.11 8.93 24.45
N PRO A 36 -1.67 8.88 23.18
CA PRO A 36 -2.27 7.99 22.21
C PRO A 36 -1.93 6.53 22.54
N LEU A 37 -2.90 5.63 22.41
CA LEU A 37 -2.73 4.20 22.70
C LEU A 37 -1.62 3.56 21.86
N ARG A 38 -1.37 4.08 20.67
CA ARG A 38 -0.24 3.65 19.82
C ARG A 38 1.13 3.90 20.47
N ALA A 39 1.30 5.01 21.19
CA ALA A 39 2.55 5.31 21.89
C ALA A 39 2.77 4.33 23.05
N VAL A 40 1.70 3.97 23.77
CA VAL A 40 1.75 2.91 24.80
C VAL A 40 2.15 1.57 24.17
N GLY A 41 1.56 1.24 23.01
CA GLY A 41 1.91 0.05 22.24
C GLY A 41 3.38 0.03 21.82
N TYR A 42 3.93 1.14 21.33
CA TYR A 42 5.35 1.25 20.97
C TYR A 42 6.26 1.11 22.18
N PHE A 43 5.96 1.78 23.28
CA PHE A 43 6.72 1.66 24.51
C PHE A 43 6.79 0.20 24.97
N ALA A 44 5.63 -0.45 25.09
CA ALA A 44 5.56 -1.85 25.52
C ALA A 44 6.29 -2.79 24.54
N ALA A 45 6.09 -2.62 23.24
CA ALA A 45 6.76 -3.42 22.22
C ALA A 45 8.29 -3.27 22.27
N THR A 46 8.80 -2.05 22.47
CA THR A 46 10.24 -1.82 22.60
C THR A 46 10.80 -2.47 23.85
N VAL A 47 10.15 -2.32 25.01
CA VAL A 47 10.60 -2.99 26.26
C VAL A 47 10.64 -4.51 26.08
N VAL A 48 9.57 -5.10 25.52
CA VAL A 48 9.52 -6.55 25.25
C VAL A 48 10.64 -6.96 24.31
N LEU A 49 10.83 -6.24 23.20
CA LEU A 49 11.91 -6.52 22.25
C LEU A 49 13.29 -6.44 22.91
N THR A 50 13.52 -5.44 23.75
CA THR A 50 14.77 -5.27 24.48
C THR A 50 15.02 -6.42 25.46
N VAL A 51 14.00 -6.88 26.18
CA VAL A 51 14.11 -8.05 27.06
C VAL A 51 14.43 -9.30 26.24
N LEU A 52 13.70 -9.54 25.14
CA LEU A 52 13.94 -10.71 24.28
C LEU A 52 15.37 -10.71 23.71
N LEU A 53 15.82 -9.57 23.17
CA LEU A 53 17.17 -9.44 22.61
C LEU A 53 18.27 -9.54 23.69
N SER A 54 17.95 -9.21 24.95
CA SER A 54 18.92 -9.32 26.04
C SER A 54 19.25 -10.76 26.44
N VAL A 55 18.39 -11.72 26.07
CA VAL A 55 18.57 -13.15 26.37
C VAL A 55 19.42 -13.86 25.31
N LEU A 56 19.54 -13.30 24.10
CA LEU A 56 20.32 -13.93 23.03
C LEU A 56 21.83 -13.72 23.24
N PRO A 57 22.68 -14.75 22.99
CA PRO A 57 24.12 -14.58 22.98
C PRO A 57 24.55 -13.57 21.91
N ALA A 58 25.61 -12.80 22.18
CA ALA A 58 26.09 -11.62 21.44
C ALA A 58 25.22 -10.36 21.54
N THR A 59 23.90 -10.41 21.32
CA THR A 59 23.06 -9.20 21.47
C THR A 59 22.87 -8.81 22.94
N GLY A 60 22.83 -9.79 23.84
CA GLY A 60 22.70 -9.57 25.28
C GLY A 60 23.86 -8.79 25.89
N GLU A 61 25.10 -9.02 25.45
CA GLU A 61 26.28 -8.30 25.91
C GLU A 61 26.26 -6.83 25.47
N LEU A 62 25.93 -6.59 24.19
CA LEU A 62 25.82 -5.24 23.65
C LEU A 62 24.71 -4.45 24.35
N ILE A 63 23.56 -5.08 24.58
CA ILE A 63 22.43 -4.47 25.29
C ILE A 63 22.70 -4.33 26.80
N GLY A 64 23.55 -5.20 27.36
CA GLY A 64 24.02 -5.14 28.75
C GLY A 64 25.00 -4.00 29.01
N ALA A 65 25.76 -3.58 27.98
CA ALA A 65 26.63 -2.40 28.07
C ALA A 65 25.85 -1.08 28.20
N ILE A 66 24.57 -1.08 27.83
CA ILE A 66 23.67 0.08 27.97
C ILE A 66 23.14 0.14 29.41
N SER A 67 23.22 1.32 30.03
CA SER A 67 22.70 1.50 31.40
C SER A 67 21.21 1.19 31.48
N ALA A 68 20.78 0.61 32.61
CA ALA A 68 19.39 0.18 32.80
C ALA A 68 18.35 1.30 32.57
N PRO A 69 18.55 2.56 33.02
CA PRO A 69 17.61 3.64 32.73
C PRO A 69 17.51 3.94 31.23
N LEU A 70 18.63 3.91 30.52
CA LEU A 70 18.67 4.20 29.10
C LEU A 70 17.93 3.09 28.32
N ARG A 71 18.19 1.83 28.70
CA ARG A 71 17.61 0.64 28.08
C ARG A 71 16.10 0.51 28.27
N TYR A 72 15.61 0.78 29.48
CA TYR A 72 14.22 0.45 29.85
C TYR A 72 13.28 1.63 29.93
N VAL A 73 13.81 2.85 29.97
CA VAL A 73 12.98 4.06 30.08
C VAL A 73 13.23 4.95 28.87
N ILE A 74 14.47 5.40 28.67
CA ILE A 74 14.76 6.47 27.70
C ILE A 74 14.57 5.97 26.27
N ILE A 75 15.15 4.82 25.90
CA ILE A 75 15.02 4.26 24.54
C ILE A 75 13.54 3.93 24.23
N PRO A 76 12.79 3.17 25.05
CA PRO A 76 11.39 2.90 24.79
C PRO A 76 10.52 4.16 24.72
N LEU A 77 10.79 5.15 25.57
CA LEU A 77 10.08 6.44 25.54
C LEU A 77 10.37 7.21 24.25
N ALA A 78 11.64 7.27 23.83
CA ALA A 78 12.02 7.91 22.58
C ALA A 78 11.36 7.23 21.38
N VAL A 79 11.35 5.89 21.33
CA VAL A 79 10.66 5.12 20.28
C VAL A 79 9.16 5.39 20.29
N ALA A 80 8.54 5.46 21.47
CA ALA A 80 7.12 5.77 21.58
C ALA A 80 6.77 7.18 21.09
N VAL A 81 7.55 8.19 21.48
CA VAL A 81 7.36 9.58 21.06
C VAL A 81 7.57 9.71 19.56
N LEU A 82 8.75 9.30 19.06
CA LEU A 82 9.10 9.41 17.65
C LEU A 82 8.17 8.58 16.77
N GLY A 83 7.86 7.34 17.15
CA GLY A 83 6.93 6.49 16.40
C GLY A 83 5.51 7.04 16.36
N SER A 84 5.09 7.77 17.39
CA SER A 84 3.76 8.40 17.43
C SER A 84 3.66 9.70 16.64
N GLN A 85 4.79 10.37 16.41
CA GLN A 85 4.90 11.60 15.63
C GLN A 85 5.24 11.32 14.16
N ALA A 86 5.99 10.24 13.90
CA ALA A 86 6.39 9.83 12.57
C ALA A 86 5.18 9.29 11.80
N ALA A 87 4.83 9.99 10.73
CA ALA A 87 3.83 9.57 9.76
C ALA A 87 4.48 9.45 8.37
N PRO A 88 5.39 8.47 8.15
CA PRO A 88 5.95 8.22 6.82
C PRO A 88 4.79 7.93 5.85
N ASP A 89 4.72 8.74 4.79
CA ASP A 89 3.64 8.73 3.78
C ASP A 89 2.21 8.87 4.37
N GLY A 90 2.08 9.54 5.53
CA GLY A 90 0.81 9.69 6.25
C GLY A 90 0.33 8.43 6.96
N ARG A 91 1.14 7.35 6.97
CA ARG A 91 0.83 6.08 7.63
C ARG A 91 1.45 6.01 9.01
N ALA A 92 0.81 5.29 9.94
CA ALA A 92 1.40 5.05 11.24
C ALA A 92 2.72 4.25 11.11
N ALA A 93 3.76 4.63 11.85
CA ALA A 93 5.12 4.12 11.72
C ALA A 93 5.21 2.58 11.71
N HIS A 94 4.48 1.88 12.58
CA HIS A 94 4.44 0.41 12.60
C HIS A 94 3.85 -0.22 11.33
N ARG A 95 2.86 0.40 10.68
CA ARG A 95 2.30 -0.09 9.42
C ARG A 95 3.32 0.05 8.31
N PHE A 96 3.95 1.21 8.23
CA PHE A 96 5.06 1.43 7.30
C PHE A 96 6.20 0.44 7.54
N ALA A 97 6.61 0.23 8.79
CA ALA A 97 7.65 -0.74 9.13
C ALA A 97 7.27 -2.17 8.73
N ALA A 98 6.04 -2.60 9.01
CA ALA A 98 5.54 -3.93 8.62
C ALA A 98 5.49 -4.10 7.10
N GLU A 99 5.06 -3.07 6.37
CA GLU A 99 5.05 -3.07 4.90
C GLU A 99 6.46 -3.04 4.32
N TRP A 100 7.38 -2.28 4.91
CA TRP A 100 8.77 -2.20 4.51
C TRP A 100 9.50 -3.53 4.76
N VAL A 101 9.33 -4.13 5.93
CA VAL A 101 9.82 -5.49 6.23
C VAL A 101 9.18 -6.48 5.27
N GLY A 102 7.86 -6.41 5.08
CA GLY A 102 7.14 -7.23 4.11
C GLY A 102 7.68 -7.08 2.70
N PHE A 103 8.04 -5.88 2.27
CA PHE A 103 8.65 -5.56 0.98
C PHE A 103 10.08 -6.11 0.87
N LYS A 104 10.91 -5.95 1.89
CA LYS A 104 12.26 -6.53 1.93
C LYS A 104 12.23 -8.06 1.90
N LEU A 105 11.28 -8.66 2.60
CA LEU A 105 11.03 -10.11 2.57
C LEU A 105 10.29 -10.55 1.29
N ARG A 106 9.63 -9.62 0.56
CA ARG A 106 8.85 -9.89 -0.67
C ARG A 106 9.73 -10.29 -1.85
N ALA A 107 11.03 -10.06 -1.82
CA ALA A 107 11.94 -10.63 -2.83
C ALA A 107 11.78 -12.16 -3.01
N ARG A 108 11.10 -12.84 -2.06
CA ARG A 108 10.74 -14.27 -2.12
C ARG A 108 9.26 -14.57 -2.37
N ARG A 109 8.39 -13.59 -2.58
CA ARG A 109 6.96 -13.83 -2.83
C ARG A 109 6.73 -14.35 -4.24
N ARG A 110 6.28 -15.59 -4.29
CA ARG A 110 5.79 -16.26 -5.49
C ARG A 110 4.28 -16.09 -5.57
N SER A 111 3.76 -15.68 -6.72
CA SER A 111 2.33 -15.76 -7.04
C SER A 111 2.17 -16.84 -8.12
N ALA A 112 1.26 -17.81 -7.90
CA ALA A 112 1.10 -18.96 -8.80
C ALA A 112 2.43 -19.67 -9.15
N GLY A 113 3.33 -19.80 -8.16
CA GLY A 113 4.64 -20.44 -8.35
C GLY A 113 5.71 -19.60 -9.05
N ARG A 114 5.40 -18.37 -9.51
CA ARG A 114 6.34 -17.47 -10.19
C ARG A 114 6.75 -16.31 -9.29
N VAL A 115 8.02 -15.92 -9.32
CA VAL A 115 8.51 -14.74 -8.59
C VAL A 115 7.79 -13.50 -9.13
N MET A 116 7.21 -12.70 -8.24
CA MET A 116 6.57 -11.46 -8.66
C MET A 116 7.64 -10.46 -9.13
N PRO A 117 7.48 -9.90 -10.34
CA PRO A 117 8.39 -8.89 -10.87
C PRO A 117 8.31 -7.60 -10.04
N LEU A 118 9.44 -6.91 -9.92
CA LEU A 118 9.55 -5.61 -9.25
C LEU A 118 8.84 -4.51 -10.06
N GLU A 119 8.45 -3.43 -9.38
CA GLU A 119 7.87 -2.27 -10.06
C GLU A 119 8.91 -1.66 -11.02
N GLY A 120 8.56 -1.59 -12.30
CA GLY A 120 9.46 -1.18 -13.39
C GLY A 120 10.23 -2.33 -14.06
N GLU A 121 10.17 -3.55 -13.53
CA GLU A 121 10.77 -4.73 -14.16
C GLU A 121 9.92 -5.19 -15.36
N ARG A 122 10.56 -5.43 -16.51
CA ARG A 122 9.88 -5.88 -17.72
C ARG A 122 9.49 -7.34 -17.58
N VAL A 123 8.19 -7.61 -17.61
CA VAL A 123 7.65 -8.96 -17.54
C VAL A 123 7.40 -9.47 -18.95
N LEU A 124 8.11 -10.55 -19.33
CA LEU A 124 7.84 -11.26 -20.58
C LEU A 124 6.66 -12.21 -20.35
N TRP A 125 5.46 -11.75 -20.70
CA TRP A 125 4.24 -12.55 -20.62
C TRP A 125 4.01 -13.32 -21.92
N HIS A 126 3.97 -14.65 -21.83
CA HIS A 126 3.62 -15.53 -22.95
C HIS A 126 2.23 -16.10 -22.68
N GLY A 127 1.19 -15.44 -23.18
CA GLY A 127 -0.21 -15.85 -23.01
C GLY A 127 -1.20 -14.75 -23.35
N GLU A 128 -2.49 -15.09 -23.33
CA GLU A 128 -3.57 -14.12 -23.48
C GLU A 128 -3.64 -13.21 -22.24
N LEU A 129 -3.38 -11.92 -22.43
CA LEU A 129 -3.45 -10.92 -21.37
C LEU A 129 -4.80 -10.19 -21.46
N GLY A 130 -5.75 -10.59 -20.63
CA GLY A 130 -7.00 -9.86 -20.42
C GLY A 130 -6.75 -8.65 -19.52
N VAL A 131 -6.62 -7.46 -20.09
CA VAL A 131 -6.54 -6.23 -19.31
C VAL A 131 -7.96 -5.70 -19.09
N THR A 132 -8.55 -6.06 -17.95
CA THR A 132 -9.79 -5.44 -17.47
C THR A 132 -9.40 -4.53 -16.30
N TRP A 133 -9.49 -3.23 -16.53
CA TRP A 133 -9.48 -2.29 -15.41
C TRP A 133 -10.88 -2.22 -14.82
N ASP A 134 -11.00 -1.59 -13.66
CA ASP A 134 -12.19 -1.57 -12.80
C ASP A 134 -13.54 -1.79 -13.52
N GLN A 135 -14.45 -2.51 -12.87
CA GLN A 135 -15.80 -2.81 -13.38
C GLN A 135 -16.67 -1.57 -13.72
N HIS A 136 -16.13 -0.36 -13.57
CA HIS A 136 -16.78 0.92 -13.81
C HIS A 136 -16.14 1.74 -14.95
N GLY A 137 -15.00 1.32 -15.51
CA GLY A 137 -14.31 2.06 -16.57
C GLY A 137 -14.75 1.65 -17.97
N THR A 138 -15.65 2.42 -18.59
CA THR A 138 -16.00 2.28 -20.02
C THR A 138 -15.02 2.97 -20.97
N ARG A 139 -13.93 3.54 -20.45
CA ARG A 139 -12.97 4.36 -21.20
C ARG A 139 -11.67 3.61 -21.43
N LEU A 140 -11.18 3.66 -22.67
CA LEU A 140 -9.82 3.23 -23.01
C LEU A 140 -8.82 4.09 -22.24
N ALA A 141 -7.92 3.45 -21.48
CA ALA A 141 -6.81 4.15 -20.86
C ALA A 141 -5.65 4.27 -21.85
N ARG A 142 -4.83 5.31 -21.67
CA ARG A 142 -3.61 5.48 -22.49
C ARG A 142 -2.67 4.31 -22.27
N GLY A 143 -2.22 3.67 -23.36
CA GLY A 143 -1.36 2.49 -23.30
C GLY A 143 -0.47 2.36 -24.53
N ARG A 144 0.59 1.56 -24.43
CA ARG A 144 1.46 1.24 -25.58
C ARG A 144 1.75 -0.25 -25.60
N VAL A 145 1.50 -0.89 -26.73
CA VAL A 145 1.76 -2.32 -26.94
C VAL A 145 2.73 -2.45 -28.10
N THR A 146 3.79 -3.23 -27.91
CA THR A 146 4.76 -3.54 -28.96
C THR A 146 4.59 -5.01 -29.35
N GLY A 147 4.55 -5.29 -30.65
CA GLY A 147 4.37 -6.64 -31.17
C GLY A 147 5.60 -7.55 -30.96
N PRO A 148 5.44 -8.87 -31.18
CA PRO A 148 4.25 -9.49 -31.76
C PRO A 148 3.10 -9.66 -30.76
N ALA A 149 1.91 -9.16 -31.09
CA ALA A 149 0.74 -9.23 -30.21
C ALA A 149 -0.58 -9.14 -30.99
N ARG A 150 -1.60 -9.89 -30.57
CA ARG A 150 -3.00 -9.71 -31.03
C ARG A 150 -3.79 -9.03 -29.92
N ILE A 151 -4.32 -7.85 -30.20
CA ILE A 151 -5.00 -7.01 -29.22
C ILE A 151 -6.47 -6.92 -29.63
N THR A 152 -7.38 -7.30 -28.74
CA THR A 152 -8.83 -7.23 -28.98
C THR A 152 -9.43 -6.17 -28.06
N PHE A 153 -10.30 -5.32 -28.61
CA PHE A 153 -10.92 -4.25 -27.85
C PHE A 153 -12.43 -4.48 -27.68
N ASN A 154 -12.90 -4.36 -26.44
CA ASN A 154 -14.33 -4.51 -26.11
C ASN A 154 -15.15 -3.21 -26.30
N VAL A 155 -14.53 -2.16 -26.84
CA VAL A 155 -15.17 -0.87 -27.16
C VAL A 155 -14.92 -0.52 -28.63
N PRO A 156 -15.84 0.22 -29.27
CA PRO A 156 -15.64 0.69 -30.64
C PRO A 156 -14.41 1.59 -30.73
N LEU A 157 -13.62 1.40 -31.79
CA LEU A 157 -12.36 2.10 -32.02
C LEU A 157 -12.32 2.78 -33.38
N HIS A 158 -11.53 3.84 -33.45
CA HIS A 158 -11.03 4.43 -34.67
C HIS A 158 -9.51 4.24 -34.73
N LEU A 159 -9.05 3.44 -35.68
CA LEU A 159 -7.64 3.20 -35.93
C LEU A 159 -7.13 4.15 -37.01
N ARG A 160 -6.12 4.96 -36.67
CA ARG A 160 -5.39 5.80 -37.63
C ARG A 160 -3.92 5.39 -37.63
N GLY A 161 -3.57 4.43 -38.48
CA GLY A 161 -2.28 3.75 -38.42
C GLY A 161 -2.18 2.91 -37.14
N LEU A 162 -1.03 2.97 -36.46
CA LEU A 162 -0.81 2.29 -35.16
C LEU A 162 -1.24 3.15 -33.95
N VAL A 163 -2.31 3.91 -34.10
CA VAL A 163 -2.92 4.70 -33.01
C VAL A 163 -4.40 4.35 -32.90
N ALA A 164 -4.80 3.81 -31.74
CA ALA A 164 -6.18 3.47 -31.42
C ALA A 164 -6.82 4.58 -30.56
N ARG A 165 -7.98 5.08 -31.01
CA ARG A 165 -8.81 6.07 -30.27
C ARG A 165 -10.23 5.54 -30.08
N PRO A 166 -10.93 5.86 -28.98
CA PRO A 166 -12.34 5.51 -28.83
C PRO A 166 -13.17 6.14 -29.96
N ALA A 167 -14.09 5.37 -30.53
CA ALA A 167 -15.11 5.86 -31.44
C ALA A 167 -16.48 5.89 -30.73
N ALA A 168 -17.37 6.80 -31.13
CA ALA A 168 -18.73 6.83 -30.62
C ALA A 168 -19.58 5.66 -31.14
N GLU A 169 -19.31 5.23 -32.37
CA GLU A 169 -20.01 4.16 -33.08
C GLU A 169 -18.99 3.29 -33.83
N GLY A 170 -19.27 1.99 -33.93
CA GLY A 170 -18.40 1.03 -34.61
C GLY A 170 -18.55 -0.41 -34.10
N PRO A 171 -17.97 -1.38 -34.81
CA PRO A 171 -17.98 -2.77 -34.36
C PRO A 171 -17.19 -2.93 -33.06
N ARG A 172 -17.75 -3.70 -32.12
CA ARG A 172 -17.05 -4.16 -30.90
C ARG A 172 -16.25 -5.42 -31.23
N GLY A 173 -15.08 -5.59 -30.63
CA GLY A 173 -14.26 -6.80 -30.81
C GLY A 173 -13.27 -6.71 -31.98
N GLU A 174 -12.93 -5.50 -32.45
CA GLU A 174 -11.91 -5.34 -33.47
C GLU A 174 -10.54 -5.80 -32.92
N ALA A 175 -9.90 -6.70 -33.66
CA ALA A 175 -8.61 -7.28 -33.31
C ALA A 175 -7.50 -6.64 -34.15
N VAL A 176 -6.55 -5.98 -33.49
CA VAL A 176 -5.34 -5.43 -34.11
C VAL A 176 -4.21 -6.44 -33.94
N VAL A 177 -3.64 -6.90 -35.05
CA VAL A 177 -2.47 -7.78 -35.06
C VAL A 177 -1.23 -6.90 -35.26
N LEU A 178 -0.27 -7.00 -34.35
CA LEU A 178 1.02 -6.32 -34.43
C LEU A 178 2.11 -7.32 -34.78
N CYS A 179 2.90 -6.99 -35.80
CA CYS A 179 4.14 -7.68 -36.15
C CYS A 179 5.29 -7.32 -35.19
N PRO A 180 6.39 -8.11 -35.15
CA PRO A 180 7.58 -7.75 -34.40
C PRO A 180 8.09 -6.35 -34.76
N GLY A 181 8.28 -5.51 -33.75
CA GLY A 181 8.76 -4.12 -33.93
C GLY A 181 7.65 -3.09 -34.17
N GLU A 182 6.41 -3.51 -34.44
CA GLU A 182 5.27 -2.59 -34.55
C GLU A 182 4.78 -2.17 -33.16
N ARG A 183 4.34 -0.92 -33.04
CA ARG A 183 3.93 -0.33 -31.77
C ARG A 183 2.57 0.36 -31.88
N LEU A 184 1.56 -0.21 -31.22
CA LEU A 184 0.25 0.40 -31.06
C LEU A 184 0.25 1.36 -29.87
N GLU A 185 -0.14 2.62 -30.09
CA GLU A 185 -0.43 3.58 -29.02
C GLU A 185 -1.95 3.72 -28.85
N VAL A 186 -2.47 3.34 -27.69
CA VAL A 186 -3.86 3.57 -27.29
C VAL A 186 -3.93 4.97 -26.68
N ARG A 187 -4.80 5.83 -27.22
CA ARG A 187 -5.07 7.16 -26.69
C ARG A 187 -6.55 7.25 -26.26
N PRO A 188 -6.83 7.72 -25.03
CA PRO A 188 -8.19 7.98 -24.56
C PRO A 188 -8.87 9.08 -25.38
#